data_AF-A0A9P3G9Q3-F1
#
_entry.id   AF-A0A9P3G9Q3-F1
#
_cell.length_a   1.000
_cell.length_b   1.000
_cell.length_c   1.000
_cell.angle_alpha   90.00
_cell.angle_beta   90.00
_cell.angle_gamma   90.00
#
_symmetry.space_group_name_H-M   'P 1'
#
loop_
_entity.id
_entity.type
_entity.pdbx_description
1 polymer ?
#
loop_
_entity_poly.entity_id
_entity_poly.type
_entity_poly.pdbx_seq_one_letter_code
_entity_poly.pdbx_strand_id
1 'polypeptide(L)'
;MSVNRRTTPHTRQSMKMTIPFNLDFNHSVVTYQSSNGVYTTVGTDALINGGVGGLENATYLDLTLHTGAPDIAGVARLDLARMPGVRTLKINVAYETQDDNRGVLDVWKSILALVRSIPDTLPLCRLVLCSPVTREMLRSGWARAPFGHALGRVTWNIDARLVRLVDGTAPVDTVVLVPPRGENFTADEWHRTTSLFPALRDYGMLEF
;
A
#
# COMPACT_ATOMS: atom_id res chain seq x y z
N MET A 1 -16.68 -58.61 -7.98
CA MET A 1 -15.90 -57.92 -6.95
C MET A 1 -15.34 -56.64 -7.57
N SER A 2 -15.95 -55.49 -7.29
CA SER A 2 -15.47 -54.19 -7.80
C SER A 2 -14.84 -53.41 -6.66
N VAL A 3 -13.56 -53.08 -6.81
CA VAL A 3 -12.79 -52.29 -5.84
C VAL A 3 -12.86 -50.82 -6.25
N ASN A 4 -13.60 -50.03 -5.48
CA ASN A 4 -13.64 -48.57 -5.61
C ASN A 4 -12.38 -47.96 -4.97
N ARG A 5 -11.46 -47.42 -5.78
CA ARG A 5 -10.36 -46.58 -5.30
C ARG A 5 -10.85 -45.14 -5.17
N ARG A 6 -11.04 -44.66 -3.94
CA ARG A 6 -11.14 -43.22 -3.64
C ARG A 6 -9.74 -42.63 -3.61
N THR A 7 -9.45 -41.74 -4.55
CA THR A 7 -8.31 -40.82 -4.51
C THR A 7 -8.69 -39.59 -3.70
N THR A 8 -7.96 -39.33 -2.62
CA THR A 8 -8.05 -38.09 -1.84
C THR A 8 -7.32 -36.96 -2.57
N PRO A 9 -7.88 -35.74 -2.64
CA PRO A 9 -7.18 -34.61 -3.22
C PRO A 9 -6.14 -34.07 -2.22
N HIS A 10 -4.88 -33.99 -2.68
CA HIS A 10 -3.81 -33.35 -1.93
C HIS A 10 -3.98 -31.83 -1.96
N THR A 11 -4.36 -31.24 -0.84
CA THR A 11 -4.32 -29.80 -0.60
C THR A 11 -2.86 -29.35 -0.61
N ARG A 12 -2.43 -28.64 -1.66
CA ARG A 12 -1.13 -27.96 -1.69
C ARG A 12 -1.15 -26.82 -0.67
N GLN A 13 -0.60 -27.05 0.52
CA GLN A 13 -0.21 -25.98 1.42
C GLN A 13 0.95 -25.20 0.76
N SER A 14 0.68 -23.96 0.35
CA SER A 14 1.72 -23.02 -0.01
C SER A 14 2.50 -22.67 1.26
N MET A 15 3.69 -23.25 1.40
CA MET A 15 4.63 -22.91 2.47
C MET A 15 5.18 -21.51 2.19
N LYS A 16 4.79 -20.52 3.00
CA LYS A 16 5.41 -19.19 3.03
C LYS A 16 6.82 -19.33 3.62
N MET A 17 7.80 -19.65 2.79
CA MET A 17 9.21 -19.64 3.21
C MET A 17 9.66 -18.18 3.33
N THR A 18 9.72 -17.68 4.56
CA THR A 18 10.23 -16.34 4.86
C THR A 18 11.73 -16.49 5.11
N ILE A 19 12.56 -16.02 4.19
CA ILE A 19 14.02 -15.99 4.39
C ILE A 19 14.29 -14.86 5.39
N PRO A 20 14.91 -15.12 6.55
CA PRO A 20 15.20 -14.09 7.53
C PRO A 20 16.42 -13.28 7.05
N PHE A 21 16.15 -12.18 6.35
CA PHE A 21 17.11 -11.09 6.25
C PHE A 21 16.96 -10.26 7.52
N ASN A 22 18.08 -9.88 8.15
CA ASN A 22 18.08 -8.98 9.29
C ASN A 22 17.73 -7.58 8.77
N LEU A 23 16.43 -7.33 8.58
CA LEU A 23 15.90 -6.03 8.18
C LEU A 23 15.95 -5.14 9.41
N ASP A 24 16.85 -4.17 9.38
CA ASP A 24 16.83 -3.08 10.34
C ASP A 24 15.44 -2.41 10.25
N PHE A 25 14.68 -2.45 11.35
CA PHE A 25 13.27 -2.05 11.40
C PHE A 25 13.06 -0.53 11.24
N ASN A 26 14.14 0.23 11.03
CA ASN A 26 14.13 1.66 10.79
C ASN A 26 14.12 2.03 9.29
N HIS A 27 14.04 1.03 8.41
CA HIS A 27 14.05 1.21 6.96
C HIS A 27 12.73 0.83 6.31
N SER A 28 12.40 1.52 5.23
CA SER A 28 11.25 1.15 4.40
C SER A 28 11.58 -0.13 3.62
N VAL A 29 10.61 -1.04 3.54
CA VAL A 29 10.81 -2.34 2.90
C VAL A 29 9.76 -2.59 1.82
N VAL A 30 10.17 -3.35 0.81
CA VAL A 30 9.31 -3.81 -0.27
C VAL A 30 9.25 -5.33 -0.22
N THR A 31 8.06 -5.87 -0.07
CA THR A 31 7.79 -7.29 -0.24
C THR A 31 7.00 -7.48 -1.52
N TYR A 32 7.45 -8.35 -2.42
CA TYR A 32 6.73 -8.68 -3.64
C TYR A 32 6.52 -10.18 -3.77
N GLN A 33 5.42 -10.56 -4.44
CA GLN A 33 5.14 -11.95 -4.79
C GLN A 33 5.38 -12.14 -6.29
N SER A 34 6.30 -13.03 -6.66
CA SER A 34 6.50 -13.43 -8.06
C SER A 34 5.40 -14.39 -8.54
N SER A 35 5.27 -14.54 -9.86
CA SER A 35 4.29 -15.41 -10.51
C SER A 35 4.30 -16.88 -10.06
N ASN A 36 5.42 -17.38 -9.53
CA ASN A 36 5.55 -18.72 -8.95
C ASN A 36 5.05 -18.81 -7.48
N GLY A 37 4.54 -17.71 -6.92
CA GLY A 37 4.01 -17.62 -5.57
C GLY A 37 5.03 -17.37 -4.46
N VAL A 38 6.32 -17.19 -4.80
CA VAL A 38 7.39 -16.89 -3.83
C VAL A 38 7.31 -15.42 -3.40
N TYR A 39 7.48 -15.18 -2.10
CA TYR A 39 7.56 -13.84 -1.53
C TYR A 39 9.02 -13.46 -1.28
N THR A 40 9.42 -12.28 -1.73
CA THR A 40 10.76 -11.73 -1.52
C THR A 40 10.63 -10.37 -0.87
N THR A 41 11.40 -10.14 0.20
CA THR A 41 11.48 -8.83 0.87
C THR A 41 12.86 -8.23 0.64
N VAL A 42 12.89 -6.97 0.23
CA VAL A 42 14.10 -6.18 -0.04
C VAL A 42 13.95 -4.80 0.57
N GLY A 43 15.05 -4.16 0.95
CA GLY A 43 15.05 -2.73 1.28
C GLY A 43 14.67 -1.90 0.06
N THR A 44 13.99 -0.76 0.26
CA THR A 44 13.61 0.14 -0.85
C THR A 44 14.80 0.57 -1.69
N ASP A 45 15.97 0.80 -1.08
CA ASP A 45 17.19 1.20 -1.78
C ASP A 45 17.71 0.14 -2.76
N ALA A 46 17.62 -1.14 -2.40
CA ALA A 46 18.03 -2.23 -3.29
C ALA A 46 17.15 -2.29 -4.54
N LEU A 47 15.87 -1.96 -4.37
CA LEU A 47 14.87 -1.97 -5.44
C LEU A 47 15.00 -0.76 -6.37
N ILE A 48 15.29 0.42 -5.82
CA ILE A 48 15.50 1.66 -6.59
C ILE A 48 16.73 1.58 -7.48
N ASN A 49 17.82 0.98 -6.98
CA ASN A 49 19.09 0.90 -7.70
C ASN A 49 19.13 -0.23 -8.74
N GLY A 50 17.97 -0.77 -9.14
CA GLY A 50 17.84 -1.80 -10.17
C GLY A 50 18.35 -3.18 -9.75
N GLY A 51 18.58 -3.41 -8.47
CA GLY A 51 19.24 -4.61 -7.95
C GLY A 51 18.36 -5.85 -7.83
N VAL A 52 17.10 -5.80 -8.24
CA VAL A 52 16.14 -6.88 -7.97
C VAL A 52 15.61 -7.46 -9.28
N GLY A 53 16.27 -8.51 -9.75
CA GLY A 53 15.74 -9.36 -10.83
C GLY A 53 14.41 -10.00 -10.42
N GLY A 54 13.46 -10.11 -11.36
CA GLY A 54 12.19 -10.80 -11.15
C GLY A 54 10.98 -9.93 -10.79
N LEU A 55 11.13 -8.62 -10.73
CA LEU A 55 10.02 -7.68 -10.50
C LEU A 55 9.05 -7.59 -11.70
N GLU A 56 9.52 -7.88 -12.91
CA GLU A 56 8.71 -7.93 -14.13
C GLU A 56 7.53 -8.92 -14.05
N ASN A 57 7.67 -9.95 -13.21
CA ASN A 57 6.69 -11.01 -12.99
C ASN A 57 5.96 -10.87 -11.64
N ALA A 58 6.12 -9.75 -10.94
CA ALA A 58 5.43 -9.52 -9.68
C ALA A 58 3.94 -9.29 -9.94
N THR A 59 3.07 -10.01 -9.23
CA THR A 59 1.61 -9.80 -9.30
C THR A 59 1.07 -9.03 -8.10
N TYR A 60 1.82 -9.04 -6.99
CA TYR A 60 1.50 -8.41 -5.74
C TYR A 60 2.72 -7.68 -5.20
N LEU A 61 2.51 -6.45 -4.72
CA LEU A 61 3.52 -5.58 -4.13
C LEU A 61 3.01 -5.05 -2.79
N ASP A 62 3.80 -5.19 -1.73
CA ASP A 62 3.52 -4.73 -0.37
C ASP A 62 4.67 -3.84 0.09
N LEU A 63 4.39 -2.55 0.21
CA LEU A 63 5.33 -1.54 0.65
C LEU A 63 5.06 -1.23 2.11
N THR A 64 6.05 -1.40 2.99
CA THR A 64 5.96 -0.90 4.36
C THR A 64 6.83 0.34 4.49
N LEU A 65 6.18 1.47 4.80
CA LEU A 65 6.75 2.80 4.84
C LEU A 65 6.82 3.28 6.28
N HIS A 66 8.00 3.67 6.73
CA HIS A 66 8.20 4.19 8.08
C HIS A 66 8.27 5.72 8.04
N THR A 67 7.56 6.39 8.94
CA THR A 67 7.48 7.86 9.07
C THR A 67 8.80 8.52 9.47
N GLY A 68 9.70 7.77 10.12
CA GLY A 68 11.06 8.18 10.48
C GLY A 68 12.15 7.72 9.50
N ALA A 69 11.80 6.95 8.45
CA ALA A 69 12.79 6.30 7.61
C ALA A 69 13.57 7.32 6.75
N PRO A 70 14.92 7.27 6.73
CA PRO A 70 15.71 8.14 5.87
C PRO A 70 15.53 7.83 4.38
N ASP A 71 15.06 6.62 4.05
CA ASP A 71 14.88 6.11 2.70
C ASP A 71 13.48 6.36 2.11
N ILE A 72 12.58 7.03 2.84
CA ILE A 72 11.20 7.25 2.40
C ILE A 72 11.11 8.02 1.07
N ALA A 73 12.06 8.93 0.83
CA ALA A 73 12.17 9.67 -0.43
C ALA A 73 12.57 8.76 -1.62
N GLY A 74 13.16 7.61 -1.34
CA GLY A 74 13.47 6.59 -2.33
C GLY A 74 12.22 5.97 -2.93
N VAL A 75 11.15 5.82 -2.15
CA VAL A 75 9.86 5.25 -2.61
C VAL A 75 9.27 6.04 -3.78
N ALA A 76 9.48 7.36 -3.81
CA ALA A 76 9.05 8.21 -4.91
C ALA A 76 9.74 7.87 -6.25
N ARG A 77 10.86 7.14 -6.23
CA ARG A 77 11.60 6.69 -7.41
C ARG A 77 11.20 5.29 -7.87
N LEU A 78 10.25 4.66 -7.16
CA LEU A 78 9.70 3.38 -7.56
C LEU A 78 8.92 3.53 -8.86
N ASP A 79 9.43 2.92 -9.92
CA ASP A 79 8.82 2.93 -11.24
C ASP A 79 7.96 1.68 -11.45
N LEU A 80 6.65 1.83 -11.26
CA LEU A 80 5.67 0.77 -11.47
C LEU A 80 5.50 0.39 -12.95
N ALA A 81 5.96 1.21 -13.90
CA ALA A 81 5.95 0.85 -15.32
C ALA A 81 6.86 -0.35 -15.62
N ARG A 82 7.88 -0.58 -14.77
CA ARG A 82 8.77 -1.75 -14.85
C ARG A 82 8.16 -3.01 -14.24
N MET A 83 6.94 -2.93 -13.71
CA MET A 83 6.25 -4.03 -13.05
C MET A 83 4.87 -4.29 -13.70
N PRO A 84 4.80 -4.57 -15.02
CA PRO A 84 3.55 -4.61 -15.75
C PRO A 84 2.57 -5.70 -15.26
N GLY A 85 3.07 -6.69 -14.52
CA GLY A 85 2.25 -7.77 -13.95
C GLY A 85 1.51 -7.41 -12.65
N VAL A 86 1.81 -6.27 -12.01
CA VAL A 86 1.27 -5.94 -10.68
C VAL A 86 -0.22 -5.66 -10.76
N ARG A 87 -0.99 -6.47 -10.04
CA ARG A 87 -2.45 -6.35 -9.91
C ARG A 87 -2.90 -5.85 -8.55
N THR A 88 -2.05 -6.01 -7.53
CA THR A 88 -2.35 -5.54 -6.19
C THR A 88 -1.16 -4.80 -5.62
N LEU A 89 -1.40 -3.55 -5.21
CA LEU A 89 -0.47 -2.72 -4.48
C LEU A 89 -1.01 -2.51 -3.07
N LYS A 90 -0.27 -2.98 -2.07
CA LYS A 90 -0.53 -2.69 -0.67
C LYS A 90 0.54 -1.74 -0.15
N ILE A 91 0.11 -0.74 0.57
CA ILE A 91 0.95 0.26 1.23
C ILE A 91 0.59 0.22 2.70
N ASN A 92 1.56 -0.07 3.54
CA ASN A 92 1.42 -0.10 4.97
C ASN A 92 2.26 1.03 5.57
N VAL A 93 1.60 1.96 6.26
CA VAL A 93 2.29 3.02 6.99
C VAL A 93 2.56 2.55 8.42
N ALA A 94 3.83 2.46 8.78
CA ALA A 94 4.29 2.21 10.13
C ALA A 94 4.61 3.55 10.79
N TYR A 95 3.78 3.92 11.77
CA TYR A 95 3.98 5.11 12.59
C TYR A 95 4.90 4.78 13.76
N GLU A 96 5.89 5.64 14.01
CA GLU A 96 6.74 5.56 15.19
C GLU A 96 6.10 6.33 16.35
N THR A 97 6.38 5.90 17.58
CA THR A 97 5.69 6.37 18.82
C THR A 97 5.86 7.85 19.16
N GLN A 98 6.52 8.65 18.32
CA GLN A 98 6.71 10.10 18.47
C GLN A 98 6.76 10.81 17.12
N ASP A 99 5.96 10.37 16.14
CA ASP A 99 6.02 10.96 14.81
C ASP A 99 5.76 12.47 14.80
N ASP A 100 6.77 13.21 14.36
CA ASP A 100 6.60 14.59 13.91
C ASP A 100 5.66 14.60 12.70
N ASN A 101 4.72 15.54 12.70
CA ASN A 101 3.90 15.94 11.55
C ASN A 101 4.66 15.95 10.22
N ARG A 102 5.94 16.32 10.22
CA ARG A 102 6.82 16.28 9.05
C ARG A 102 7.02 14.87 8.49
N GLY A 103 7.35 13.89 9.33
CA GLY A 103 7.56 12.49 8.91
C GLY A 103 6.31 11.90 8.27
N VAL A 104 5.14 12.18 8.87
CA VAL A 104 3.86 11.78 8.29
C VAL A 104 3.60 12.42 6.93
N LEU A 105 3.85 13.74 6.79
CA LEU A 105 3.71 14.41 5.49
C LEU A 105 4.66 13.84 4.44
N ASP A 106 5.88 13.49 4.82
CA ASP A 106 6.88 12.99 3.89
C ASP A 106 6.51 11.58 3.39
N VAL A 107 5.98 10.70 4.25
CA VAL A 107 5.36 9.43 3.81
C VAL A 107 4.22 9.67 2.83
N TRP A 108 3.28 10.56 3.17
CA TRP A 108 2.12 10.82 2.31
C TRP A 108 2.50 11.43 0.96
N LYS A 109 3.54 12.28 0.91
CA LYS A 109 4.11 12.76 -0.36
C LYS A 109 4.75 11.64 -1.17
N SER A 110 5.43 10.69 -0.53
CA SER A 110 5.97 9.51 -1.21
C SER A 110 4.87 8.61 -1.76
N ILE A 111 3.77 8.41 -1.02
CA ILE A 111 2.58 7.71 -1.53
C ILE A 111 2.00 8.45 -2.73
N LEU A 112 1.87 9.77 -2.67
CA LEU A 112 1.40 10.56 -3.81
C LEU A 112 2.32 10.42 -5.03
N ALA A 113 3.64 10.46 -4.84
CA ALA A 113 4.60 10.28 -5.94
C ALA A 113 4.45 8.89 -6.58
N LEU A 114 4.32 7.84 -5.76
CA LEU A 114 4.08 6.47 -6.22
C LEU A 114 2.75 6.34 -6.98
N VAL A 115 1.66 6.89 -6.44
CA VAL A 115 0.34 6.84 -7.09
C VAL A 115 0.36 7.59 -8.43
N ARG A 116 1.13 8.68 -8.53
CA ARG A 116 1.34 9.39 -9.80
C ARG A 116 2.19 8.61 -10.79
N SER A 117 3.09 7.74 -10.35
CA SER A 117 3.92 6.91 -11.23
C SER A 117 3.19 5.69 -11.79
N ILE A 118 2.00 5.35 -11.28
CA ILE A 118 1.15 4.28 -11.83
C ILE A 118 0.81 4.62 -13.30
N PRO A 119 1.25 3.81 -14.27
CA PRO A 119 0.84 3.98 -15.67
C PRO A 119 -0.65 3.70 -15.87
N ASP A 120 -1.29 4.43 -16.78
CA ASP A 120 -2.70 4.22 -17.12
C ASP A 120 -2.97 2.86 -17.80
N THR A 121 -1.91 2.17 -18.25
CA THR A 121 -1.95 0.84 -18.85
C THR A 121 -1.70 -0.29 -17.85
N LEU A 122 -1.34 0.04 -16.61
CA LEU A 122 -1.02 -0.97 -15.59
C LEU A 122 -2.32 -1.69 -15.17
N PRO A 123 -2.36 -3.04 -15.14
CA PRO A 123 -3.56 -3.79 -14.80
C PRO A 123 -3.76 -3.86 -13.27
N LEU A 124 -3.58 -2.74 -12.58
CA LEU A 124 -3.73 -2.63 -11.13
C LEU A 124 -5.22 -2.72 -10.79
N CYS A 125 -5.65 -3.82 -10.17
CA CYS A 125 -7.04 -4.04 -9.81
C CYS A 125 -7.36 -3.56 -8.39
N ARG A 126 -6.38 -3.63 -7.49
CA ARG A 126 -6.58 -3.39 -6.07
C ARG A 126 -5.46 -2.55 -5.48
N LEU A 127 -5.83 -1.49 -4.78
CA LEU A 127 -4.93 -0.72 -3.94
C LEU A 127 -5.37 -0.83 -2.48
N VAL A 128 -4.46 -1.19 -1.59
CA VAL A 128 -4.74 -1.34 -0.15
C VAL A 128 -3.90 -0.34 0.61
N LEU A 129 -4.54 0.60 1.31
CA LEU A 129 -3.89 1.54 2.22
C LEU A 129 -4.11 1.05 3.65
N CYS A 130 -3.07 0.46 4.24
CA CYS A 130 -3.05 0.09 5.65
C CYS A 130 -2.51 1.25 6.48
N SER A 131 -3.22 1.53 7.58
CA SER A 131 -2.89 2.61 8.51
C SER A 131 -2.85 3.99 7.81
N PRO A 132 -3.90 4.44 7.12
CA PRO A 132 -3.85 5.75 6.46
C PRO A 132 -3.65 6.89 7.48
N VAL A 133 -4.19 6.72 8.68
CA VAL A 133 -4.09 7.69 9.78
C VAL A 133 -4.12 6.92 11.10
N THR A 134 -3.49 7.43 12.16
CA THR A 134 -3.65 6.84 13.50
C THR A 134 -4.90 7.38 14.18
N ARG A 135 -5.44 6.64 15.15
CA ARG A 135 -6.53 7.13 16.01
C ARG A 135 -6.16 8.41 16.75
N GLU A 136 -4.90 8.56 17.18
CA GLU A 136 -4.44 9.78 17.84
C GLU A 136 -4.55 10.99 16.92
N MET A 137 -4.12 10.84 15.67
CA MET A 137 -4.27 11.88 14.66
C MET A 137 -5.75 12.24 14.47
N LEU A 138 -6.62 11.23 14.32
CA LEU A 138 -8.07 11.44 14.17
C LEU A 138 -8.71 12.21 15.33
N ARG A 139 -8.21 12.03 16.56
CA ARG A 139 -8.76 12.61 17.79
C ARG A 139 -8.21 14.00 18.15
N SER A 140 -7.02 14.35 17.68
CA SER A 140 -6.35 15.61 18.04
C SER A 140 -6.93 16.88 17.39
N GLY A 141 -8.05 16.80 16.65
CA GLY A 141 -8.68 17.97 16.02
C GLY A 141 -7.87 18.58 14.86
N TRP A 142 -6.86 17.85 14.40
CA TRP A 142 -5.91 18.17 13.35
C TRP A 142 -6.48 18.73 12.04
N ALA A 143 -7.72 18.40 11.67
CA ALA A 143 -8.39 18.91 10.46
C ALA A 143 -8.41 20.45 10.37
N ARG A 144 -8.25 21.15 11.50
CA ARG A 144 -8.21 22.62 11.59
C ARG A 144 -6.80 23.21 11.72
N ALA A 145 -5.77 22.37 11.87
CA ALA A 145 -4.38 22.78 12.01
C ALA A 145 -3.69 22.88 10.63
N PRO A 146 -2.61 23.67 10.49
CA PRO A 146 -1.84 23.76 9.25
C PRO A 146 -1.39 22.38 8.70
N PHE A 147 -1.05 21.46 9.62
CA PHE A 147 -0.72 20.07 9.28
C PHE A 147 -1.89 19.34 8.62
N GLY A 148 -3.10 19.42 9.17
CA GLY A 148 -4.29 18.77 8.59
C GLY A 148 -4.64 19.32 7.21
N HIS A 149 -4.46 20.62 6.98
CA HIS A 149 -4.61 21.21 5.63
C HIS A 149 -3.55 20.70 4.66
N ALA A 150 -2.29 20.58 5.09
CA ALA A 150 -1.22 20.04 4.25
C ALA A 150 -1.48 18.58 3.88
N LEU A 151 -1.87 17.75 4.85
CA LEU A 151 -2.22 16.35 4.60
C LEU A 151 -3.47 16.22 3.73
N GLY A 152 -4.51 17.02 3.99
CA GLY A 152 -5.73 17.08 3.18
C GLY A 152 -5.44 17.41 1.72
N ARG A 153 -4.48 18.31 1.46
CA ARG A 153 -4.05 18.61 0.08
C ARG A 153 -3.35 17.41 -0.58
N VAL A 154 -2.49 16.70 0.15
CA VAL A 154 -1.78 15.53 -0.39
C VAL A 154 -2.75 14.39 -0.69
N THR A 155 -3.61 14.05 0.28
CA THR A 155 -4.65 13.01 0.14
C THR A 155 -5.64 13.33 -0.96
N TRP A 156 -6.06 14.59 -1.12
CA TRP A 156 -6.90 15.02 -2.25
C TRP A 156 -6.24 14.77 -3.62
N ASN A 157 -4.93 15.01 -3.74
CA ASN A 157 -4.22 14.72 -4.99
C ASN A 157 -4.11 13.22 -5.28
N ILE A 158 -4.02 12.39 -4.25
CA ILE A 158 -4.06 10.92 -4.37
C ILE A 158 -5.45 10.49 -4.83
N ASP A 159 -6.48 10.96 -4.14
CA ASP A 159 -7.89 10.72 -4.43
C ASP A 159 -8.24 11.01 -5.89
N ALA A 160 -7.92 12.24 -6.36
CA ALA A 160 -8.16 12.64 -7.74
C ALA A 160 -7.36 11.83 -8.77
N ARG A 161 -6.14 11.38 -8.47
CA ARG A 161 -5.35 10.55 -9.40
C ARG A 161 -5.93 9.14 -9.49
N LEU A 162 -6.33 8.55 -8.36
CA LEU A 162 -6.91 7.21 -8.34
C LEU A 162 -8.24 7.18 -9.11
N VAL A 163 -9.11 8.17 -8.92
CA VAL A 163 -10.33 8.30 -9.73
C VAL A 163 -10.02 8.45 -11.22
N ARG A 164 -9.01 9.24 -11.61
CA ARG A 164 -8.61 9.36 -13.02
C ARG A 164 -8.09 8.05 -13.63
N LEU A 165 -7.46 7.19 -12.84
CA LEU A 165 -7.05 5.87 -13.32
C LEU A 165 -8.27 5.03 -13.68
N VAL A 166 -9.33 5.14 -12.87
CA VAL A 166 -10.60 4.41 -13.02
C VAL A 166 -11.42 4.92 -14.20
N ASP A 167 -11.53 6.24 -14.35
CA ASP A 167 -12.17 6.85 -15.52
C ASP A 167 -11.42 6.54 -16.83
N GLY A 168 -10.14 6.15 -16.72
CA GLY A 168 -9.31 5.72 -17.83
C GLY A 168 -9.51 4.24 -18.17
N THR A 169 -8.58 3.70 -18.96
CA THR A 169 -8.55 2.27 -19.29
C THR A 169 -7.95 1.40 -18.16
N ALA A 170 -7.59 1.99 -17.02
CA ALA A 170 -6.92 1.27 -15.93
C ALA A 170 -7.97 0.59 -15.04
N PRO A 171 -7.82 -0.69 -14.69
CA PRO A 171 -8.85 -1.48 -14.02
C PRO A 171 -8.81 -1.32 -12.49
N VAL A 172 -8.49 -0.15 -11.93
CA VAL A 172 -8.46 -0.02 -10.46
C VAL A 172 -9.91 -0.11 -9.97
N ASP A 173 -10.31 -1.29 -9.52
CA ASP A 173 -11.70 -1.56 -9.16
C ASP A 173 -11.98 -1.13 -7.72
N THR A 174 -10.96 -1.16 -6.86
CA THR A 174 -11.16 -1.01 -5.42
C THR A 174 -9.96 -0.41 -4.69
N VAL A 175 -10.24 0.53 -3.79
CA VAL A 175 -9.32 1.06 -2.80
C VAL A 175 -9.77 0.62 -1.41
N VAL A 176 -8.96 -0.22 -0.75
CA VAL A 176 -9.28 -0.76 0.57
C VAL A 176 -8.53 0.03 1.62
N LEU A 177 -9.24 0.58 2.60
CA LEU A 177 -8.66 1.24 3.76
C LEU A 177 -8.65 0.26 4.93
N VAL A 178 -7.49 0.01 5.52
CA VAL A 178 -7.34 -0.87 6.68
C VAL A 178 -6.86 -0.05 7.87
N PRO A 179 -7.46 -0.16 9.06
CA PRO A 179 -7.02 0.62 10.21
C PRO A 179 -5.62 0.16 10.67
N PRO A 180 -4.91 0.98 11.48
CA PRO A 180 -3.64 0.57 12.06
C PRO A 180 -3.75 -0.75 12.83
N ARG A 181 -2.67 -1.54 12.81
CA ARG A 181 -2.66 -2.86 13.43
C ARG A 181 -2.96 -2.75 14.93
N GLY A 182 -3.97 -3.50 15.39
CA GLY A 182 -4.39 -3.50 16.79
C GLY A 182 -5.38 -2.38 17.13
N GLU A 183 -5.73 -1.52 16.17
CA GLU A 183 -6.77 -0.52 16.32
C GLU A 183 -8.09 -0.98 15.68
N ASN A 184 -9.19 -0.77 16.40
CA ASN A 184 -10.54 -0.94 15.90
C ASN A 184 -11.17 0.44 15.76
N PHE A 185 -11.37 0.91 14.53
CA PHE A 185 -11.97 2.22 14.29
C PHE A 185 -13.46 2.21 14.61
N THR A 186 -13.93 3.26 15.27
CA THR A 186 -15.37 3.53 15.40
C THR A 186 -15.96 4.01 14.07
N ALA A 187 -17.29 4.06 13.95
CA ALA A 187 -17.96 4.61 12.77
C ALA A 187 -17.54 6.06 12.48
N ASP A 188 -17.37 6.87 13.53
CA ASP A 188 -16.91 8.27 13.40
C ASP A 188 -15.45 8.35 12.94
N GLU A 189 -14.59 7.46 13.43
CA GLU A 189 -13.18 7.37 13.01
C GLU A 189 -13.07 6.95 11.53
N TRP A 190 -13.91 6.02 11.08
CA TRP A 190 -14.04 5.67 9.66
C TRP A 190 -14.59 6.82 8.82
N HIS A 191 -15.61 7.51 9.30
CA HIS A 191 -16.16 8.67 8.61
C HIS A 191 -15.11 9.78 8.41
N ARG A 192 -14.31 10.06 9.44
CA ARG A 192 -13.21 11.03 9.33
C ARG A 192 -12.11 10.56 8.39
N THR A 193 -11.74 9.28 8.43
CA THR A 193 -10.71 8.71 7.55
C THR A 193 -11.15 8.77 6.08
N THR A 194 -12.39 8.38 5.79
CA THR A 194 -12.97 8.43 4.44
C THR A 194 -13.16 9.85 3.93
N SER A 195 -13.35 10.83 4.82
CA SER A 195 -13.43 12.25 4.42
C SER A 195 -12.15 12.81 3.80
N LEU A 196 -11.01 12.11 3.93
CA LEU A 196 -9.76 12.42 3.24
C LEU A 196 -9.78 12.02 1.76
N PHE A 197 -10.71 11.15 1.36
CA PHE A 197 -10.84 10.60 0.00
C PHE A 197 -12.28 10.76 -0.54
N PRO A 198 -12.81 12.00 -0.61
CA PRO A 198 -14.20 12.22 -0.96
C PRO A 198 -14.55 11.72 -2.37
N ALA A 199 -13.66 11.83 -3.36
CA ALA A 199 -13.95 11.40 -4.72
C ALA A 199 -14.05 9.87 -4.82
N LEU A 200 -13.09 9.13 -4.23
CA LEU A 200 -13.16 7.66 -4.17
C LEU A 200 -14.41 7.17 -3.42
N ARG A 201 -14.82 7.88 -2.37
CA ARG A 201 -16.07 7.58 -1.65
C ARG A 201 -17.28 7.76 -2.56
N ASP A 202 -17.36 8.89 -3.25
CA ASP A 202 -18.51 9.24 -4.10
C ASP A 202 -18.59 8.31 -5.33
N TYR A 203 -17.45 7.77 -5.79
CA TYR A 203 -17.36 6.72 -6.81
C TYR A 203 -17.70 5.30 -6.31
N GLY A 204 -17.92 5.11 -5.00
CA GLY A 204 -18.21 3.79 -4.42
C GLY A 204 -17.02 2.82 -4.43
N MET A 205 -15.79 3.35 -4.44
CA MET A 205 -14.57 2.55 -4.55
C MET A 205 -13.89 2.22 -3.22
N LEU A 206 -14.36 2.80 -2.12
CA LEU A 206 -13.78 2.59 -0.80
C LEU A 206 -14.39 1.36 -0.11
N GLU A 207 -13.51 0.44 0.31
CA GLU A 207 -13.84 -0.69 1.19
C GLU A 207 -13.08 -0.59 2.52
N PHE A 208 -13.58 -1.30 3.55
CA PHE A 208 -13.07 -1.28 4.94
C PHE A 208 -12.87 -2.69 5.50
#